data_AF-A0AAU0LR98-F1
#
_entry.id   AF-A0AAU0LR98-F1
#
_cell.length_a   1.000
_cell.length_b   1.000
_cell.length_c   1.000
_cell.angle_alpha   90.00
_cell.angle_beta   90.00
_cell.angle_gamma   90.00
#
_symmetry.space_group_name_H-M   'P 1'
#
loop_
_entity.id
_entity.type
_entity.pdbx_description
1 polymer ?
#
loop_
_entity_poly.entity_id
_entity_poly.type
_entity_poly.pdbx_seq_one_letter_code
_entity_poly.pdbx_strand_id
1 'polypeptide(L)' 'MKRIIKEEQLVKIGKMKKDPFTMSADEKIQWRQELQKSIRSYLFSREQPLVYSKDGQLVEERKDGTIQSI' A
#
# COMPACT_ATOMS: atom_id res chain seq x y z
N MET A 1 -13.29 -31.66 15.26
CA MET A 1 -11.89 -31.63 14.75
C MET A 1 -11.39 -30.19 14.77
N LYS A 2 -10.36 -29.87 15.56
CA LYS A 2 -9.70 -28.54 15.50
C LYS A 2 -8.88 -28.48 14.21
N ARG A 3 -9.21 -27.55 13.33
CA ARG A 3 -8.37 -27.26 12.14
C ARG A 3 -7.16 -26.46 12.64
N ILE A 4 -6.01 -27.12 12.75
CA ILE A 4 -4.74 -26.45 13.04
C ILE A 4 -4.30 -25.79 11.73
N ILE A 5 -4.41 -24.46 11.65
CA ILE A 5 -3.88 -23.70 10.52
C ILE A 5 -2.36 -23.69 10.67
N LYS A 6 -1.64 -24.14 9.66
CA LYS A 6 -0.17 -24.12 9.67
C LYS A 6 0.31 -22.67 9.66
N GLU A 7 1.34 -22.36 10.44
CA GLU A 7 1.90 -21.00 10.56
C GLU A 7 2.35 -20.44 9.20
N GLU A 8 2.84 -21.31 8.33
CA GLU A 8 3.18 -21.03 6.93
C GLU A 8 2.00 -20.48 6.10
N GLN A 9 0.76 -20.81 6.47
CA GLN A 9 -0.46 -20.29 5.84
C GLN A 9 -0.90 -18.94 6.43
N LEU A 10 -0.40 -18.60 7.62
CA LEU A 10 -0.63 -17.31 8.28
C LEU A 10 0.39 -16.27 7.80
N VAL A 11 1.62 -16.69 7.52
CA VAL A 11 2.68 -15.83 6.98
C VAL A 11 2.51 -15.67 5.47
N LYS A 12 1.72 -14.68 5.06
CA LYS A 12 1.79 -14.21 3.67
C LYS A 12 3.15 -13.55 3.45
N ILE A 13 3.92 -14.07 2.49
CA ILE A 13 5.11 -13.37 1.99
C ILE A 13 4.65 -12.01 1.47
N GLY A 14 4.92 -10.96 2.23
CA GLY A 14 4.73 -9.60 1.75
C GLY A 14 5.57 -9.37 0.51
N LYS A 15 5.14 -8.48 -0.41
CA LYS A 15 5.89 -8.14 -1.63
C LYS A 15 7.28 -7.51 -1.39
N MET A 16 7.66 -7.33 -0.12
CA MET A 16 8.88 -6.65 0.29
C MET A 16 10.08 -7.58 0.14
N LYS A 17 10.80 -7.43 -0.98
CA LYS A 17 11.99 -8.25 -1.31
C LYS A 17 13.26 -7.81 -0.57
N LYS A 18 13.29 -6.59 -0.03
CA LYS A 18 14.42 -6.02 0.72
C LYS A 18 13.89 -5.26 1.94
N ASP A 19 14.65 -5.28 3.03
CA ASP A 19 14.34 -4.54 4.25
C ASP A 19 14.56 -3.01 4.03
N PRO A 20 13.53 -2.15 4.22
CA PRO A 20 13.65 -0.69 4.12
C PRO A 20 14.69 -0.04 5.03
N PHE A 21 15.09 -0.72 6.11
CA PHE A 21 16.15 -0.26 7.01
C PHE A 21 17.55 -0.49 6.42
N THR A 22 17.65 -1.35 5.40
CA THR A 22 18.92 -1.69 4.71
C THR A 22 19.05 -1.09 3.32
N MET A 23 17.98 -0.48 2.79
CA MET A 23 17.99 0.17 1.48
C MET A 23 18.85 1.44 1.47
N SER A 24 19.55 1.69 0.37
CA SER A 24 20.13 3.00 0.11
C SER A 24 19.05 4.08 -0.05
N ALA A 25 19.44 5.35 0.00
CA ALA A 25 18.51 6.46 -0.20
C ALA A 25 17.81 6.36 -1.57
N ASP A 26 18.55 6.05 -2.64
CA ASP A 26 18.03 5.93 -4.00
C ASP A 26 17.09 4.74 -4.15
N GLU A 27 17.47 3.58 -3.60
CA GLU A 27 16.62 2.39 -3.59
C GLU A 27 15.30 2.66 -2.87
N LYS A 28 15.36 3.39 -1.75
CA LYS A 28 14.18 3.75 -0.97
C LYS A 28 13.29 4.75 -1.70
N ILE A 29 13.85 5.66 -2.50
CA ILE A 29 13.07 6.56 -3.36
C ILE A 29 12.34 5.75 -4.43
N GLN A 30 13.06 4.89 -5.17
CA GLN A 30 12.47 4.04 -6.21
C GLN A 30 11.38 3.13 -5.64
N TRP A 31 11.68 2.44 -4.54
CA TRP A 31 10.73 1.58 -3.86
C TRP A 31 9.45 2.32 -3.45
N ARG A 32 9.55 3.56 -2.93
CA ARG A 32 8.37 4.37 -2.59
C ARG A 32 7.54 4.74 -3.82
N GLN A 33 8.17 5.10 -4.92
CA GLN A 33 7.47 5.43 -6.17
C GLN A 33 6.72 4.21 -6.74
N GLU A 34 7.36 3.05 -6.75
CA GLU A 34 6.73 1.79 -7.17
C GLU A 34 5.59 1.39 -6.24
N LEU A 35 5.81 1.50 -4.93
CA LEU A 35 4.82 1.19 -3.91
C LEU A 35 3.59 2.08 -4.07
N GLN A 36 3.77 3.40 -4.21
CA GLN A 36 2.67 4.35 -4.39
C GLN A 36 1.81 4.02 -5.62
N LYS A 37 2.44 3.72 -6.76
CA LYS A 37 1.72 3.27 -7.97
C LYS A 37 0.94 1.98 -7.72
N SER A 38 1.57 1.02 -7.04
CA SER A 38 0.95 -0.28 -6.78
C SER A 38 -0.24 -0.20 -5.81
N ILE A 39 -0.14 0.63 -4.76
CA ILE A 39 -1.20 0.84 -3.77
C ILE A 39 -2.39 1.51 -4.43
N ARG A 40 -2.15 2.58 -5.20
CA ARG A 40 -3.20 3.30 -5.92
C ARG A 40 -3.97 2.37 -6.86
N SER A 41 -3.26 1.62 -7.70
CA SER A 41 -3.87 0.65 -8.62
C SER A 41 -4.63 -0.47 -7.87
N TYR A 42 -4.11 -0.93 -6.73
CA TYR A 42 -4.74 -1.97 -5.93
C TYR A 42 -6.02 -1.50 -5.23
N LEU A 43 -6.03 -0.30 -4.66
CA LEU A 43 -7.22 0.25 -4.02
C LEU A 43 -8.32 0.50 -5.07
N PHE A 44 -7.94 1.10 -6.20
CA PHE A 44 -8.88 1.42 -7.27
C PHE A 44 -9.45 0.18 -7.96
N SER A 45 -8.70 -0.93 -8.05
CA SER A 45 -9.24 -2.19 -8.58
C SER A 45 -10.28 -2.83 -7.65
N ARG A 46 -10.31 -2.43 -6.38
CA ARG A 46 -11.28 -2.87 -5.37
C ARG A 46 -12.35 -1.82 -5.06
N GLU A 47 -12.43 -0.77 -5.89
CA GLU A 47 -13.35 0.36 -5.69
C GLU A 47 -13.16 1.08 -4.34
N GLN A 48 -11.95 0.99 -3.77
CA GLN A 48 -11.59 1.65 -2.52
C GLN A 48 -10.90 3.00 -2.81
N PRO A 49 -11.19 4.05 -2.02
CA PRO A 49 -10.49 5.31 -2.13
C PRO A 49 -9.06 5.21 -1.60
N LEU A 50 -8.17 6.03 -2.14
CA LEU A 50 -6.84 6.30 -1.59
C LEU A 50 -6.95 7.49 -0.64
N VAL A 51 -6.69 7.27 0.65
CA VAL A 51 -6.73 8.34 1.67
C VAL A 51 -5.33 8.84 1.97
N TYR A 52 -5.11 10.15 1.93
CA TYR A 52 -3.82 10.78 2.24
C TYR A 52 -3.99 12.21 2.76
N SER A 53 -2.92 12.75 3.35
CA SER A 53 -2.88 14.15 3.77
C SER A 53 -2.40 15.03 2.60
N LYS A 54 -3.16 16.09 2.30
CA LYS A 54 -2.83 17.12 1.32
C LYS A 54 -3.07 18.48 1.95
N ASP A 55 -2.05 19.33 1.97
CA ASP A 55 -2.11 20.69 2.55
C ASP A 55 -2.63 20.71 4.00
N GLY A 56 -2.28 19.67 4.78
CA GLY A 56 -2.72 19.52 6.18
C GLY A 56 -4.14 18.99 6.37
N GLN A 57 -4.88 18.74 5.29
CA GLN A 57 -6.21 18.14 5.33
C GLN A 57 -6.17 16.68 4.90
N LEU A 58 -7.02 15.85 5.49
CA LEU A 58 -7.22 14.48 5.02
C LEU A 58 -8.11 14.52 3.78
N VAL A 59 -7.69 13.87 2.70
CA VAL A 59 -8.47 13.74 1.48
C VAL A 59 -8.59 12.28 1.08
N GLU A 60 -9.71 11.92 0.47
CA GLU A 60 -9.83 10.69 -0.30
C GLU A 60 -9.82 10.97 -1.80
N GLU A 61 -9.08 10.14 -2.53
CA GLU A 61 -9.05 10.12 -3.98
C GLU A 61 -9.67 8.83 -4.50
N ARG A 62 -10.55 8.94 -5.50
CA ARG A 62 -11.24 7.82 -6.13
C ARG A 62 -10.66 7.51 -7.51
N LYS A 63 -11.03 6.35 -8.08
CA LYS A 63 -10.53 5.85 -9.37
C LYS A 63 -10.83 6.80 -10.54
N ASP A 64 -11.94 7.50 -10.48
CA ASP A 64 -12.38 8.51 -11.45
C ASP A 64 -11.56 9.82 -11.38
N GLY A 65 -10.68 9.94 -10.38
CA GLY A 65 -9.87 11.14 -10.13
C GLY A 65 -10.58 12.15 -9.23
N THR A 66 -11.77 11.87 -8.72
CA THR A 66 -12.46 12.71 -7.75
C THR A 66 -11.67 12.74 -6.45
N ILE A 67 -11.40 13.95 -5.94
CA ILE A 67 -10.73 14.19 -4.67
C ILE A 67 -11.68 14.98 -3.77
N GLN A 68 -11.91 14.50 -2.55
CA GLN A 68 -12.73 15.19 -1.56
C GLN A 68 -12.07 15.15 -0.18
N SER A 69 -12.25 16.22 0.60
CA SER A 69 -11.81 16.29 1.99
C SER A 69 -12.67 15.40 2.88
N ILE A 70 -12.06 14.88 3.95
CA ILE A 70 -12.70 14.07 5.00
C ILE A 70 -12.77 14.87 6.29
#